data_AF-A0A9E5ARM8-F1
#
_entry.id   AF-A0A9E5ARM8-F1
#
_cell.length_a   1.000
_cell.length_b   1.000
_cell.length_c   1.000
_cell.angle_alpha   90.00
_cell.angle_beta   90.00
_cell.angle_gamma   90.00
#
_symmetry.space_group_name_H-M   'P 1'
#
loop_
_entity.id
_entity.type
_entity.pdbx_description
1 polymer ?
#
loop_
_entity_poly.entity_id
_entity_poly.type
_entity_poly.pdbx_seq_one_letter_code
_entity_poly.pdbx_strand_id
1 'polypeptide(L)'
;IGFLGGLHRMLTEEEQGRLENIDILLLPVGGAGHLTAKQAVETIQIVEPRIVIPLGHHVEGVKEKLGSADAFCKELGVCKRQDSNKLKISKKDLPAEDLLVAVLERA
;
A
#
# COMPACT_ATOMS: atom_id res chain seq x y z
N ILE A 1 -5.75 8.83 7.47
CA ILE A 1 -5.85 7.86 6.35
C ILE A 1 -5.48 8.60 5.10
N GLY A 2 -4.49 8.12 4.34
CA GLY A 2 -4.09 8.67 3.05
C GLY A 2 -4.48 7.72 1.93
N PHE A 3 -5.00 8.26 0.83
CA PHE A 3 -5.36 7.49 -0.36
C PHE A 3 -4.70 8.12 -1.58
N LEU A 4 -3.80 7.38 -2.22
CA LEU A 4 -3.04 7.84 -3.38
C LEU A 4 -3.71 7.47 -4.71
N GLY A 5 -4.74 6.61 -4.69
CA GLY A 5 -5.56 6.31 -5.85
C GLY A 5 -4.75 5.91 -7.08
N GLY A 6 -4.91 6.65 -8.19
CA GLY A 6 -4.24 6.39 -9.46
C GLY A 6 -2.89 7.09 -9.64
N LEU A 7 -2.20 7.45 -8.54
CA LEU A 7 -0.92 8.15 -8.63
C LEU A 7 0.08 7.37 -9.51
N HIS A 8 0.71 8.07 -10.43
CA HIS A 8 1.70 7.54 -11.36
C HIS A 8 3.07 8.24 -11.24
N ARG A 9 3.22 9.09 -10.22
CA ARG A 9 4.41 9.90 -9.94
C ARG A 9 4.74 9.83 -8.45
N MET A 10 5.96 10.21 -8.09
CA MET A 10 6.33 10.46 -6.70
C MET A 10 5.51 11.64 -6.11
N LEU A 11 5.29 11.61 -4.80
CA LEU A 11 4.65 12.71 -4.07
C LEU A 11 5.54 13.95 -4.11
N THR A 12 4.94 15.13 -4.27
CA THR A 12 5.64 16.41 -4.07
C THR A 12 5.86 16.68 -2.58
N GLU A 13 6.82 17.53 -2.24
CA GLU A 13 7.09 17.91 -0.83
C GLU A 13 5.84 18.41 -0.10
N GLU A 14 4.98 19.17 -0.77
CA GLU A 14 3.70 19.61 -0.22
C GLU A 14 2.74 18.45 0.07
N GLU A 15 2.63 17.47 -0.84
CA GLU A 15 1.78 16.29 -0.61
C GLU A 15 2.33 15.38 0.49
N GLN A 16 3.66 15.25 0.57
CA GLN A 16 4.34 14.53 1.65
C GLN A 16 4.02 15.15 3.01
N GLY A 17 4.15 16.48 3.14
CA GLY A 17 3.79 17.19 4.37
C GLY A 17 2.32 17.03 4.74
N ARG A 18 1.40 16.88 3.76
CA ARG A 18 -0.02 16.62 4.05
C ARG A 18 -0.32 15.18 4.45
N LEU A 19 0.57 14.25 4.12
CA LEU A 19 0.47 12.84 4.44
C LEU A 19 1.27 12.48 5.70
N GLU A 20 1.94 13.45 6.34
CA GLU A 20 2.58 13.22 7.62
C GLU A 20 1.54 12.77 8.67
N ASN A 21 1.97 11.89 9.60
CA ASN A 21 1.13 11.40 10.71
C ASN A 21 -0.12 10.59 10.28
N ILE A 22 -0.17 10.02 9.09
CA ILE A 22 -1.24 9.07 8.76
C ILE A 22 -0.95 7.68 9.31
N ASP A 23 -1.94 7.05 9.93
CA ASP A 23 -1.80 5.66 10.39
C ASP A 23 -1.99 4.63 9.27
N ILE A 24 -2.79 4.96 8.26
CA ILE A 24 -3.21 4.03 7.20
C ILE A 24 -3.00 4.67 5.85
N LEU A 25 -2.26 3.99 4.96
CA LEU A 25 -1.98 4.43 3.60
C LEU A 25 -2.51 3.41 2.58
N LEU A 26 -3.26 3.91 1.62
CA LEU A 26 -3.75 3.13 0.48
C LEU A 26 -3.02 3.61 -0.78
N LEU A 27 -2.31 2.71 -1.45
CA LEU A 27 -1.51 3.07 -2.62
C LEU A 27 -1.50 1.98 -3.70
N PRO A 28 -1.39 2.34 -4.98
CA PRO A 28 -1.27 1.38 -6.06
C PRO A 28 0.13 0.72 -6.06
N VAL A 29 0.18 -0.61 -6.25
CA VAL A 29 1.46 -1.35 -6.32
C VAL A 29 1.60 -2.23 -7.57
N GLY A 30 0.56 -2.30 -8.40
CA GLY A 30 0.57 -3.18 -9.58
C GLY A 30 1.30 -2.61 -10.79
N GLY A 31 1.77 -1.37 -10.79
CA GLY A 31 2.34 -0.78 -12.00
C GLY A 31 1.34 -0.71 -13.16
N ALA A 32 1.81 -0.68 -14.40
CA ALA A 32 0.99 -0.53 -15.62
C ALA A 32 0.18 0.80 -15.70
N GLY A 33 0.84 1.92 -15.41
CA GLY A 33 0.22 3.26 -15.48
C GLY A 33 0.00 3.92 -14.12
N HIS A 34 0.34 3.23 -13.03
CA HIS A 34 0.39 3.72 -11.65
C HIS A 34 1.76 3.47 -11.03
N LEU A 35 1.91 3.80 -9.73
CA LEU A 35 3.12 3.52 -8.96
C LEU A 35 3.57 2.06 -9.10
N THR A 36 4.87 1.90 -9.31
CA THR A 36 5.55 0.60 -9.26
C THR A 36 5.78 0.17 -7.81
N ALA A 37 6.01 -1.11 -7.57
CA ALA A 37 6.32 -1.64 -6.23
C ALA A 37 7.49 -0.90 -5.56
N LYS A 38 8.55 -0.55 -6.30
CA LYS A 38 9.66 0.29 -5.79
C LYS A 38 9.20 1.67 -5.33
N GLN A 39 8.50 2.42 -6.19
CA GLN A 39 8.05 3.77 -5.84
C GLN A 39 7.03 3.75 -4.69
N ALA A 40 6.21 2.70 -4.64
CA ALA A 40 5.32 2.42 -3.53
C ALA A 40 6.09 2.25 -2.21
N VAL A 41 7.17 1.47 -2.22
CA VAL A 41 8.06 1.30 -1.05
C VAL A 41 8.70 2.63 -0.64
N GLU A 42 9.22 3.42 -1.58
CA GLU A 42 9.78 4.75 -1.28
C GLU A 42 8.74 5.67 -0.64
N THR A 43 7.51 5.66 -1.17
CA THR A 43 6.39 6.43 -0.61
C THR A 43 6.08 6.02 0.83
N ILE A 44 6.11 4.72 1.11
CA ILE A 44 5.88 4.18 2.46
C ILE A 44 7.00 4.60 3.41
N GLN A 45 8.25 4.65 2.95
CA GLN A 45 9.39 5.12 3.76
C GLN A 45 9.32 6.61 4.08
N ILE A 46 8.78 7.42 3.17
CA ILE A 46 8.61 8.86 3.40
C ILE A 46 7.44 9.14 4.37
N VAL A 47 6.35 8.41 4.20
CA VAL A 47 5.11 8.63 4.94
C VAL A 47 5.09 7.93 6.30
N GLU A 48 5.89 6.86 6.45
CA GLU A 48 5.98 5.99 7.63
C GLU A 48 4.60 5.58 8.21
N PRO A 49 3.67 5.05 7.39
CA PRO A 49 2.37 4.62 7.88
C PRO A 49 2.48 3.37 8.76
N ARG A 50 1.49 3.11 9.59
CA ARG A 50 1.42 1.88 10.40
C ARG A 50 0.81 0.71 9.63
N ILE A 51 -0.14 1.02 8.75
CA ILE A 51 -0.83 0.04 7.89
C ILE A 51 -0.78 0.50 6.45
N VAL A 52 -0.48 -0.44 5.57
CA VAL A 52 -0.47 -0.26 4.12
C VAL A 52 -1.49 -1.19 3.48
N ILE A 53 -2.30 -0.64 2.59
CA ILE A 53 -3.28 -1.39 1.80
C ILE A 53 -2.87 -1.26 0.32
N PRO A 54 -2.23 -2.29 -0.27
CA PRO A 54 -1.85 -2.28 -1.66
C PRO A 54 -3.08 -2.39 -2.57
N LEU A 55 -3.24 -1.43 -3.47
CA LEU A 55 -4.30 -1.36 -4.46
C LEU A 55 -3.78 -1.66 -5.87
N GLY A 56 -4.70 -1.98 -6.77
CA GLY A 56 -4.39 -2.15 -8.20
C GLY A 56 -3.33 -3.21 -8.48
N HIS A 57 -3.19 -4.22 -7.61
CA HIS A 57 -2.30 -5.35 -7.83
C HIS A 57 -3.02 -6.44 -8.62
N HIS A 58 -2.25 -7.37 -9.20
CA HIS A 58 -2.82 -8.48 -9.94
C HIS A 58 -3.66 -9.38 -9.04
N VAL A 59 -4.91 -9.59 -9.44
CA VAL A 59 -5.86 -10.53 -8.86
C VAL A 59 -6.38 -11.45 -9.97
N GLU A 60 -6.71 -12.69 -9.62
CA GLU A 60 -7.20 -13.67 -10.58
C GLU A 60 -8.41 -13.13 -11.37
N GLY A 61 -8.34 -13.22 -12.69
CA GLY A 61 -9.37 -12.72 -13.60
C GLY A 61 -9.11 -11.32 -14.19
N VAL A 62 -8.07 -10.60 -13.75
CA VAL A 62 -7.64 -9.35 -14.39
C VAL A 62 -6.73 -9.66 -15.59
N LYS A 63 -7.06 -9.08 -16.76
CA LYS A 63 -6.30 -9.28 -18.01
C LYS A 63 -5.07 -8.38 -18.12
N GLU A 64 -5.00 -7.33 -17.31
CA GLU A 64 -3.88 -6.39 -17.29
C GLU A 64 -2.65 -7.00 -16.60
N LYS A 65 -1.47 -6.73 -17.17
CA LYS A 65 -0.18 -7.15 -16.61
C LYS A 65 0.17 -6.25 -15.42
N LEU A 66 -0.36 -6.59 -14.26
CA LEU A 66 -0.07 -5.91 -13.00
C LEU A 66 0.94 -6.72 -12.18
N GLY A 67 1.73 -6.03 -11.37
CA GLY A 67 2.53 -6.61 -10.31
C GLY A 67 1.66 -7.25 -9.24
N SER A 68 2.15 -8.32 -8.64
CA SER A 68 1.46 -9.03 -7.56
C SER A 68 1.78 -8.40 -6.20
N ALA A 69 0.85 -8.52 -5.23
CA ALA A 69 1.11 -8.11 -3.85
C ALA A 69 2.32 -8.84 -3.23
N ASP A 70 2.61 -10.07 -3.67
CA ASP A 70 3.81 -10.83 -3.27
C ASP A 70 5.11 -10.12 -3.68
N ALA A 71 5.18 -9.62 -4.92
CA ALA A 71 6.36 -8.92 -5.42
C ALA A 71 6.59 -7.63 -4.62
N PHE A 72 5.52 -6.90 -4.32
CA PHE A 72 5.58 -5.73 -3.45
C PHE A 72 6.06 -6.09 -2.03
N CYS A 73 5.51 -7.15 -1.42
CA CYS A 73 5.97 -7.61 -0.10
C CYS A 73 7.45 -7.99 -0.09
N LYS A 74 7.95 -8.64 -1.17
CA LYS A 74 9.37 -8.96 -1.32
C LYS A 74 10.24 -7.70 -1.42
N GLU A 75 9.77 -6.70 -2.14
CA GLU A 75 10.50 -5.44 -2.33
C GLU A 75 10.55 -4.60 -1.04
N LEU A 76 9.49 -4.67 -0.24
CA LEU A 76 9.41 -4.08 1.10
C LEU A 76 10.30 -4.81 2.12
N GLY A 77 10.59 -6.10 1.88
CA GLY A 77 11.42 -6.95 2.74
C GLY A 77 10.67 -7.46 3.98
N VAL A 78 10.19 -6.56 4.84
CA VAL A 78 9.46 -6.91 6.08
C VAL A 78 7.97 -6.72 5.87
N CYS A 79 7.31 -7.76 5.35
CA CYS A 79 5.87 -7.72 5.06
C CYS A 79 5.08 -8.58 6.07
N LYS A 80 4.49 -7.97 7.11
CA LYS A 80 3.43 -8.64 7.88
C LYS A 80 2.13 -8.59 7.08
N ARG A 81 2.01 -9.52 6.14
CA ARG A 81 0.86 -9.62 5.24
C ARG A 81 -0.35 -10.21 5.98
N GLN A 82 -1.49 -9.54 5.84
CA GLN A 82 -2.78 -10.03 6.30
C GLN A 82 -3.77 -10.00 5.12
N ASP A 83 -4.15 -11.18 4.66
CA ASP A 83 -5.14 -11.36 3.60
C ASP A 83 -6.54 -11.43 4.20
N SER A 84 -7.47 -10.62 3.69
CA SER A 84 -8.85 -10.58 4.19
C SER A 84 -9.82 -10.00 3.16
N ASN A 85 -11.02 -10.58 3.04
CA ASN A 85 -12.09 -10.03 2.19
C ASN A 85 -12.66 -8.70 2.73
N LYS A 86 -12.44 -8.43 4.02
CA LYS A 86 -12.90 -7.23 4.70
C LYS A 86 -11.91 -6.85 5.79
N LEU A 87 -11.50 -5.59 5.79
CA LEU A 87 -10.63 -5.04 6.81
C LEU A 87 -11.46 -4.16 7.77
N LYS A 88 -11.45 -4.49 9.06
CA LYS A 88 -12.08 -3.69 10.11
C LYS A 88 -11.04 -3.32 11.15
N ILE A 89 -10.57 -2.08 11.10
CA ILE A 89 -9.51 -1.59 11.99
C ILE A 89 -10.07 -0.52 12.91
N SER A 90 -9.64 -0.58 14.17
CA SER A 90 -9.88 0.45 15.18
C SER A 90 -8.53 1.00 15.64
N LYS A 91 -8.50 2.18 16.27
CA LYS A 91 -7.24 2.78 16.77
C LYS A 91 -6.42 1.88 17.69
N LYS A 92 -7.07 0.92 18.37
CA LYS A 92 -6.42 -0.07 19.25
C LYS A 92 -5.74 -1.22 18.50
N ASP A 93 -6.14 -1.44 17.25
CA ASP A 93 -5.63 -2.49 16.37
C ASP A 93 -4.44 -2.00 15.52
N LEU A 94 -4.09 -0.72 15.63
CA LEU A 94 -2.95 -0.15 14.92
C LEU A 94 -1.67 -0.77 15.48
N PRO A 95 -0.81 -1.36 14.62
CA PRO A 95 0.46 -1.89 15.08
C PRO A 95 1.34 -0.74 15.59
N ALA A 96 2.04 -1.00 16.70
CA ALA A 96 2.87 0.01 17.36
C ALA A 96 4.28 0.11 16.75
N GLU A 97 4.83 -1.01 16.26
CA GLU A 97 6.24 -1.11 15.85
C GLU A 97 6.42 -1.69 14.44
N ASP A 98 5.46 -2.47 13.93
CA ASP A 98 5.58 -3.13 12.62
C ASP A 98 4.65 -2.51 11.57
N LEU A 99 5.10 -2.50 10.31
CA LEU A 99 4.24 -2.21 9.17
C LEU A 99 3.34 -3.41 8.87
N LEU A 100 2.02 -3.22 8.98
CA LEU A 100 1.04 -4.22 8.55
C LEU A 100 0.69 -3.99 7.07
N VAL A 101 0.78 -5.03 6.25
CA VAL A 101 0.30 -4.99 4.86
C VAL A 101 -1.00 -5.75 4.76
N ALA A 102 -2.11 -5.02 4.69
CA ALA A 102 -3.45 -5.60 4.61
C ALA A 102 -3.87 -5.74 3.14
N VAL A 103 -3.85 -6.96 2.62
CA VAL A 103 -4.23 -7.28 1.24
C VAL A 103 -5.71 -7.66 1.22
N LEU A 104 -6.49 -6.95 0.40
CA LEU A 104 -7.91 -7.20 0.25
C LEU A 104 -8.15 -8.12 -0.94
N GLU A 105 -8.73 -9.29 -0.68
CA GLU A 105 -9.09 -10.27 -1.70
C GLU A 105 -10.58 -10.15 -2.07
N ARG A 106 -10.93 -10.50 -3.31
CA ARG A 106 -12.32 -10.61 -3.74
C ARG A 106 -12.88 -11.95 -3.26
N ALA A 107 -13.98 -11.91 -2.52
CA ALA A 107 -14.81 -13.07 -2.20
C ALA A 107 -15.56 -13.60 -3.45
#